data_AF-A0A2D5E168-F1
#
_entry.id   AF-A0A2D5E168-F1
#
_cell.length_a   1.000
_cell.length_b   1.000
_cell.length_c   1.000
_cell.angle_alpha   90.00
_cell.angle_beta   90.00
_cell.angle_gamma   90.00
#
_symmetry.space_group_name_H-M   'P 1'
#
loop_
_entity.id
_entity.type
_entity.pdbx_description
1 polymer ?
#
loop_
_entity_poly.entity_id
_entity_poly.type
_entity_poly.pdbx_seq_one_letter_code
_entity_poly.pdbx_strand_id
1 'polypeptide(L)'
;RGREGVPVGWFQALVIGVAQAVAVLPGISRSGATISAALLLGVDRAEAARFSFLMVLPPILGATALEVKDLMEGTANVASAVSSTALLIGALASFISGWWACRFMISLVKRNGFTGFAVYCAVAGLAALIFS
;
A
#
# COMPACT_ATOMS: atom_id res chain seq x y z
N ARG A 1 -20.14 -20.56 -1.88
CA ARG A 1 -19.78 -21.83 -1.18
C ARG A 1 -18.33 -21.70 -0.75
N GLY A 2 -18.09 -21.74 0.57
CA GLY A 2 -16.83 -21.40 1.22
C GLY A 2 -15.75 -22.46 1.02
N ARG A 3 -14.76 -22.14 0.19
CA ARG A 3 -13.42 -22.69 0.38
C ARG A 3 -12.77 -21.86 1.47
N GLU A 4 -12.38 -22.50 2.57
CA GLU A 4 -11.40 -21.90 3.47
C GLU A 4 -10.17 -21.54 2.64
N GLY A 5 -9.79 -20.27 2.66
CA GLY A 5 -8.63 -19.81 1.88
C GLY A 5 -7.37 -20.53 2.36
N VAL A 6 -6.40 -20.71 1.46
CA VAL A 6 -5.11 -21.26 1.88
C VAL A 6 -4.38 -20.23 2.75
N PRO A 7 -3.70 -20.65 3.82
CA PRO A 7 -2.91 -19.74 4.63
C PRO A 7 -1.71 -19.20 3.82
N VAL A 8 -1.17 -18.07 4.25
CA VAL A 8 0.03 -17.51 3.63
C VAL A 8 1.27 -18.32 4.03
N GLY A 9 1.66 -19.26 3.15
CA GLY A 9 2.93 -19.98 3.25
C GLY A 9 4.08 -19.24 2.55
N TRP A 10 5.27 -19.85 2.56
CA TRP A 10 6.49 -19.28 1.95
C TRP A 10 6.34 -18.97 0.46
N PHE A 11 5.69 -19.88 -0.29
CA PHE A 11 5.45 -19.67 -1.72
C PHE A 11 4.54 -18.47 -1.97
N GLN A 12 3.43 -18.36 -1.23
CA GLN A 12 2.52 -17.22 -1.34
C GLN A 12 3.23 -15.91 -0.96
N ALA A 13 3.96 -15.91 0.17
CA ALA A 13 4.71 -14.74 0.62
C ALA A 13 5.72 -14.26 -0.43
N LEU A 14 6.43 -15.18 -1.09
CA LEU A 14 7.40 -14.85 -2.14
C LEU A 14 6.72 -14.23 -3.37
N VAL A 15 5.63 -14.83 -3.86
CA VAL A 15 4.89 -14.29 -5.02
C VAL A 15 4.25 -12.94 -4.71
N ILE A 16 3.69 -12.76 -3.51
CA ILE A 16 3.14 -11.47 -3.06
C ILE A 16 4.26 -10.44 -2.93
N GLY A 17 5.45 -10.84 -2.48
CA GLY A 17 6.65 -10.00 -2.44
C GLY A 17 7.09 -9.51 -3.81
N VAL A 18 7.10 -10.39 -4.82
CA VAL A 18 7.36 -10.01 -6.21
C VAL A 18 6.31 -9.02 -6.72
N ALA A 19 5.03 -9.25 -6.42
CA ALA A 19 3.97 -8.30 -6.78
C ALA A 19 4.17 -6.93 -6.12
N GLN A 20 4.66 -6.88 -4.88
CA GLN A 20 5.02 -5.63 -4.20
C GLN A 20 6.19 -4.93 -4.89
N ALA A 21 7.21 -5.67 -5.33
CA ALA A 21 8.35 -5.10 -6.04
C ALA A 21 7.92 -4.45 -7.38
N VAL A 22 7.02 -5.08 -8.12
CA VAL A 22 6.42 -4.49 -9.34
C VAL A 22 5.63 -3.22 -9.00
N ALA A 23 4.95 -3.18 -7.86
CA ALA A 23 4.15 -2.04 -7.44
C ALA A 23 4.96 -0.83 -6.94
N VAL A 24 6.30 -0.88 -7.02
CA VAL A 24 7.15 0.31 -6.87
C VAL A 24 6.99 1.26 -8.06
N LEU A 25 6.54 0.76 -9.22
CA LEU A 25 6.26 1.58 -10.39
C LEU A 25 5.18 2.64 -10.05
N PRO A 26 5.40 3.90 -10.44
CA PRO A 26 4.48 4.98 -10.12
C PRO A 26 3.09 4.72 -10.72
N GLY A 27 2.06 5.04 -9.96
CA GLY A 27 0.66 4.83 -10.36
C GLY A 27 0.11 3.42 -10.11
N ILE A 28 0.95 2.43 -9.79
CA ILE A 28 0.46 1.10 -9.39
C ILE A 28 0.05 1.11 -7.92
N SER A 29 -1.20 0.70 -7.64
CA SER A 29 -1.66 0.52 -6.26
C SER A 29 -0.96 -0.68 -5.62
N ARG A 30 -0.02 -0.43 -4.69
CA ARG A 30 0.67 -1.49 -3.94
C ARG A 30 -0.28 -2.44 -3.25
N SER A 31 -1.21 -1.94 -2.45
CA SER A 31 -2.21 -2.79 -1.79
C SER A 31 -3.08 -3.54 -2.79
N GLY A 32 -3.38 -2.93 -3.94
CA GLY A 32 -4.12 -3.59 -5.00
C GLY A 32 -3.36 -4.77 -5.62
N ALA A 33 -2.09 -4.57 -5.95
CA ALA A 33 -1.22 -5.60 -6.52
C ALA A 33 -1.01 -6.78 -5.56
N THR A 34 -0.64 -6.51 -4.31
CA THR A 34 -0.34 -7.55 -3.32
C THR A 34 -1.59 -8.33 -2.87
N ILE A 35 -2.72 -7.65 -2.65
CA ILE A 35 -3.97 -8.33 -2.29
C ILE A 35 -4.49 -9.13 -3.48
N SER A 36 -4.43 -8.59 -4.69
CA SER A 36 -4.87 -9.32 -5.89
C SER A 36 -4.01 -10.56 -6.13
N ALA A 37 -2.68 -10.46 -6.00
CA ALA A 37 -1.79 -11.62 -6.07
C ALA A 37 -2.14 -12.69 -5.02
N ALA A 38 -2.35 -12.28 -3.76
CA ALA A 38 -2.76 -13.20 -2.69
C ALA A 38 -4.10 -13.89 -2.99
N LEU A 39 -5.10 -13.14 -3.47
CA LEU A 39 -6.41 -13.69 -3.83
C LEU A 39 -6.34 -14.66 -5.01
N LEU A 40 -5.49 -14.39 -6.02
CA LEU A 40 -5.24 -15.30 -7.14
C LEU A 40 -4.57 -16.60 -6.71
N LEU A 41 -3.78 -16.56 -5.63
CA LEU A 41 -3.17 -17.73 -4.99
C LEU A 41 -4.15 -18.48 -4.07
N GLY A 42 -5.39 -18.01 -3.93
CA GLY A 42 -6.43 -18.64 -3.13
C GLY A 42 -6.40 -18.29 -1.64
N VAL A 43 -5.64 -17.27 -1.22
CA VAL A 43 -5.60 -16.80 0.17
C VAL A 43 -6.94 -16.19 0.55
N ASP A 44 -7.35 -16.36 1.81
CA ASP A 44 -8.57 -15.73 2.31
C ASP A 44 -8.50 -14.20 2.19
N ARG A 45 -9.64 -13.56 1.93
CA ARG A 45 -9.77 -12.12 1.73
C ARG A 45 -9.25 -11.30 2.91
N ALA A 46 -9.56 -11.73 4.13
CA ALA A 46 -9.13 -11.03 5.35
C ALA A 46 -7.64 -11.23 5.61
N GLU A 47 -7.13 -12.44 5.38
CA GLU A 47 -5.71 -12.76 5.53
C GLU A 47 -4.85 -12.05 4.47
N ALA A 48 -5.27 -12.04 3.21
CA ALA A 48 -4.62 -11.33 2.12
C ALA A 48 -4.44 -9.83 2.42
N ALA A 49 -5.50 -9.17 2.90
CA ALA A 49 -5.43 -7.75 3.28
C ALA A 49 -4.49 -7.52 4.47
N ARG A 50 -4.57 -8.35 5.52
CA ARG A 50 -3.70 -8.25 6.71
C ARG A 50 -2.24 -8.47 6.35
N PHE A 51 -1.93 -9.52 5.60
CA PHE A 51 -0.58 -9.83 5.18
C PHE A 51 0.01 -8.71 4.32
N SER A 52 -0.75 -8.24 3.34
CA SER A 52 -0.37 -7.09 2.50
C SER A 52 -0.02 -5.86 3.33
N PHE A 53 -0.82 -5.52 4.34
CA PHE A 53 -0.55 -4.36 5.19
C PHE A 53 0.65 -4.55 6.11
N LEU A 54 0.90 -5.75 6.62
CA LEU A 54 2.07 -6.01 7.46
C LEU A 54 3.37 -6.04 6.64
N MET A 55 3.34 -6.63 5.44
CA MET A 55 4.52 -6.82 4.60
C MET A 55 5.12 -5.50 4.07
N VAL A 56 4.35 -4.42 4.04
CA VAL A 56 4.85 -3.11 3.57
C VAL A 56 5.64 -2.35 4.64
N LEU A 57 5.51 -2.72 5.92
CA LEU A 57 6.17 -2.01 7.00
C LEU A 57 7.70 -1.97 6.81
N PRO A 58 8.40 -3.09 6.54
CA PRO A 58 9.85 -3.05 6.36
C PRO A 58 10.30 -2.16 5.18
N PRO A 59 9.70 -2.24 3.97
CA PRO A 59 10.03 -1.30 2.89
C PRO A 59 9.80 0.17 3.25
N ILE A 60 8.66 0.51 3.87
CA ILE A 60 8.36 1.90 4.24
C ILE A 60 9.34 2.40 5.30
N LEU A 61 9.57 1.62 6.36
CA LEU A 61 10.53 1.99 7.41
C LEU A 61 11.95 2.12 6.85
N GLY A 62 12.35 1.24 5.93
CA GLY A 62 13.63 1.32 5.25
C GLY A 62 13.76 2.60 4.41
N ALA A 63 12.74 2.92 3.61
CA ALA A 63 12.72 4.15 2.82
C ALA A 63 12.76 5.40 3.71
N THR A 64 11.95 5.45 4.77
CA THR A 64 11.94 6.57 5.73
C THR A 64 13.28 6.70 6.45
N ALA A 65 13.95 5.60 6.81
CA ALA A 65 15.26 5.66 7.45
C ALA A 65 16.33 6.24 6.52
N LEU A 66 16.30 5.89 5.23
CA LEU A 66 17.19 6.49 4.23
C LEU A 66 16.90 7.98 4.06
N GLU A 67 15.64 8.36 4.00
CA GLU A 67 15.24 9.77 3.86
C GLU A 67 15.65 10.61 5.09
N VAL A 68 15.51 10.07 6.30
CA VAL A 68 16.00 10.70 7.54
C VAL A 68 17.52 10.84 7.53
N LYS A 69 18.24 9.84 7.01
CA LYS A 69 19.70 9.91 6.87
C LYS A 69 20.10 11.04 5.91
N ASP A 70 19.46 11.14 4.74
CA ASP A 70 19.74 12.19 3.75
C ASP A 70 19.43 13.60 4.32
N LEU A 71 18.41 13.70 5.18
CA LEU A 71 18.10 14.92 5.92
C LEU A 71 19.22 15.32 6.89
N MET A 72 19.79 14.35 7.61
CA MET A 72 20.88 14.59 8.56
C MET A 72 22.20 14.94 7.86
N GLU A 73 22.45 14.36 6.68
CA GLU A 73 23.65 14.64 5.87
C GLU A 73 23.54 15.94 5.07
N GLY A 74 22.39 16.61 5.09
CA GLY A 74 22.14 17.86 4.36
C GLY A 74 22.10 17.69 2.84
N THR A 75 22.00 16.45 2.37
CA THR A 75 21.92 16.08 0.94
C THR A 75 20.46 16.04 0.44
N ALA A 76 19.49 16.15 1.35
CA ALA A 76 18.08 16.18 1.02
C ALA A 76 17.67 17.50 0.33
N ASN A 77 17.19 17.40 -0.91
CA ASN A 77 16.68 18.55 -1.70
C ASN A 77 15.36 19.16 -1.16
N VAL A 78 14.73 18.55 -0.16
CA VAL A 78 13.34 18.85 0.26
C VAL A 78 13.28 19.61 1.60
N ALA A 79 14.31 19.50 2.45
CA ALA A 79 14.28 19.96 3.83
C ALA A 79 14.30 21.49 3.99
N SER A 80 14.88 22.20 3.02
CA SER A 80 15.03 23.66 3.08
C SER A 80 13.71 24.40 2.82
N ALA A 81 12.68 23.73 2.28
CA ALA A 81 11.41 24.35 1.89
C ALA A 81 10.24 24.06 2.86
N VAL A 82 10.31 23.02 3.69
CA VAL A 82 9.18 22.56 4.53
C VAL A 82 9.47 22.71 6.02
N SER A 83 8.61 23.43 6.74
CA SER A 83 8.73 23.61 8.20
C SER A 83 8.53 22.30 8.96
N SER A 84 9.29 22.11 10.04
CA SER A 84 9.15 20.98 10.98
C SER A 84 7.72 20.84 11.53
N THR A 85 7.02 21.96 11.74
CA THR A 85 5.61 21.97 12.18
C THR A 85 4.69 21.39 11.10
N ALA A 86 4.93 21.70 9.83
CA ALA A 86 4.12 21.17 8.73
C ALA A 86 4.34 19.65 8.57
N LEU A 87 5.57 19.17 8.73
CA LEU A 87 5.88 17.74 8.74
C LEU A 87 5.15 17.00 9.87
N LEU A 88 5.14 17.55 11.09
CA LEU A 88 4.44 16.93 12.22
C LEU A 88 2.93 16.84 12.00
N ILE A 89 2.31 17.93 11.51
CA ILE A 89 0.88 17.95 11.20
C ILE A 89 0.55 16.95 10.09
N GLY A 90 1.36 16.92 9.02
CA GLY A 90 1.22 15.96 7.92
C GLY A 90 1.34 14.52 8.40
N ALA A 91 2.32 14.23 9.25
CA ALA A 91 2.51 12.91 9.84
C ALA A 91 1.28 12.47 10.66
N LEU A 92 0.76 13.33 11.55
CA LEU A 92 -0.44 13.05 12.33
C LEU A 92 -1.69 12.87 11.47
N ALA A 93 -1.88 13.75 10.47
CA ALA A 93 -2.99 13.65 9.53
C ALA A 93 -2.94 12.33 8.72
N SER A 94 -1.74 11.95 8.25
CA SER A 94 -1.52 10.70 7.53
C SER A 94 -1.77 9.48 8.40
N PHE A 95 -1.42 9.52 9.68
CA PHE A 95 -1.67 8.45 10.64
C PHE A 95 -3.17 8.22 10.84
N ILE A 96 -3.93 9.28 11.11
CA ILE A 96 -5.38 9.19 11.34
C ILE A 96 -6.09 8.72 10.06
N SER A 97 -5.76 9.32 8.91
CA SER A 97 -6.34 8.95 7.61
C SER A 97 -5.98 7.51 7.22
N GLY A 98 -4.71 7.12 7.41
CA GLY A 98 -4.23 5.76 7.15
C GLY A 98 -4.92 4.71 8.01
N TRP A 99 -5.18 4.99 9.29
CA TRP A 99 -5.93 4.10 10.17
C TRP A 99 -7.35 3.84 9.66
N TRP A 100 -8.06 4.90 9.26
CA TRP A 100 -9.38 4.77 8.64
C TRP A 100 -9.32 4.05 7.29
N ALA A 101 -8.35 4.35 6.44
CA ALA A 101 -8.17 3.72 5.13
C ALA A 101 -7.94 2.21 5.27
N CYS A 102 -7.11 1.77 6.21
CA CYS A 102 -6.88 0.34 6.50
C CYS A 102 -8.19 -0.37 6.91
N ARG A 103 -8.97 0.26 7.81
CA ARG A 103 -10.25 -0.30 8.26
C ARG A 103 -11.27 -0.38 7.12
N PHE A 104 -11.33 0.67 6.30
CA PHE A 104 -12.19 0.72 5.12
C PHE A 104 -11.81 -0.35 4.10
N MET A 105 -10.52 -0.48 3.77
CA MET A 105 -10.04 -1.47 2.80
C MET A 105 -10.38 -2.90 3.24
N ILE A 106 -10.15 -3.26 4.50
CA ILE A 106 -10.53 -4.59 5.01
C ILE A 106 -12.04 -4.83 4.86
N SER A 107 -12.87 -3.81 5.15
CA SER A 107 -14.32 -3.90 5.00
C SER A 107 -14.75 -4.06 3.53
N LEU A 108 -14.14 -3.29 2.63
CA LEU A 108 -14.39 -3.32 1.19
C LEU A 108 -14.10 -4.71 0.59
N VAL A 109 -12.93 -5.26 0.91
CA VAL A 109 -12.47 -6.55 0.40
C VAL A 109 -13.34 -7.70 0.91
N LYS A 110 -13.88 -7.59 2.13
CA LYS A 110 -14.80 -8.57 2.72
C LYS A 110 -16.21 -8.53 2.11
N ARG A 111 -16.74 -7.35 1.77
CA ARG A 111 -18.17 -7.18 1.39
C ARG A 111 -18.44 -7.25 -0.11
N ASN A 112 -17.70 -6.52 -0.94
CA ASN A 112 -18.12 -6.22 -2.31
C ASN A 112 -17.18 -6.77 -3.40
N GLY A 113 -16.13 -7.50 -3.02
CA GLY A 113 -15.09 -7.89 -3.96
C GLY A 113 -14.20 -6.72 -4.39
N PHE A 114 -13.13 -7.02 -5.12
CA PHE A 114 -12.08 -6.06 -5.47
C PHE A 114 -12.45 -5.18 -6.69
N THR A 115 -13.55 -5.49 -7.37
CA THR A 115 -13.95 -4.88 -8.65
C THR A 115 -14.26 -3.38 -8.54
N GLY A 116 -14.96 -2.95 -7.49
CA GLY A 116 -15.26 -1.52 -7.29
C GLY A 116 -14.00 -0.68 -7.12
N PHE A 117 -13.00 -1.23 -6.43
CA PHE A 117 -11.69 -0.59 -6.29
C PHE A 117 -10.93 -0.54 -7.62
N ALA A 118 -10.99 -1.61 -8.42
CA ALA A 118 -10.38 -1.64 -9.75
C ALA A 118 -10.96 -0.57 -10.69
N VAL A 119 -12.29 -0.37 -10.67
CA VAL A 119 -12.95 0.70 -11.46
C VAL A 119 -12.48 2.07 -10.98
N TYR A 120 -12.41 2.30 -9.66
CA TYR A 120 -11.86 3.54 -9.09
C TYR A 120 -10.43 3.80 -9.59
N CYS A 121 -9.54 2.80 -9.53
CA CYS A 121 -8.16 2.95 -10.02
C CYS A 121 -8.11 3.25 -11.52
N ALA A 122 -8.95 2.62 -12.34
CA ALA A 122 -9.02 2.88 -13.78
C ALA A 122 -9.46 4.32 -14.08
N VAL A 123 -10.48 4.82 -13.38
CA VAL A 123 -10.95 6.21 -13.53
C VAL A 123 -9.88 7.20 -13.05
N ALA A 124 -9.24 6.94 -11.90
CA ALA A 124 -8.17 7.80 -11.39
C ALA A 124 -6.95 7.83 -12.33
N GLY A 125 -6.56 6.68 -12.89
CA GLY A 125 -5.49 6.59 -13.88
C GLY A 125 -5.83 7.32 -15.18
N LEU A 126 -7.07 7.19 -15.67
CA LEU A 126 -7.52 7.92 -16.85
C LEU A 126 -7.54 9.44 -16.60
N ALA A 127 -8.02 9.87 -15.44
CA ALA A 127 -7.98 11.28 -15.06
C ALA A 127 -6.54 11.80 -15.02
N ALA A 128 -5.61 11.04 -14.43
CA ALA A 128 -4.20 11.40 -14.41
C ALA A 128 -3.62 11.57 -15.83
N LEU A 129 -4.00 10.71 -16.79
CA LEU A 129 -3.57 10.86 -18.19
C LEU A 129 -4.15 12.10 -18.88
N ILE A 130 -5.37 12.52 -18.51
CA ILE A 130 -6.02 13.71 -19.09
C ILE A 130 -5.44 15.01 -18.52
N PHE A 131 -5.06 15.01 -17.23
CA PHE A 131 -4.53 16.19 -16.53
C PHE A 131 -3.00 16.27 -16.47
N SER A 132 -2.29 15.27 -17.02
CA SER A 132 -0.83 15.25 -17.11
C SER A 132 -0.29 16.03 -18.30
#